data_AF-A0A5Q2F9G2-F1
#
_entry.id   AF-A0A5Q2F9G2-F1
#
_cell.length_a   1.000
_cell.length_b   1.000
_cell.length_c   1.000
_cell.angle_alpha   90.00
_cell.angle_beta   90.00
_cell.angle_gamma   90.00
#
_symmetry.space_group_name_H-M   'P 1'
#
loop_
_entity.id
_entity.type
_entity.pdbx_description
1 polymer ?
#
loop_
_entity_poly.entity_id
_entity_poly.type
_entity_poly.pdbx_seq_one_letter_code
_entity_poly.pdbx_strand_id
1 'polypeptide(L)'
;MRKLIGIVAALGLVLVVGACSLMPTAGPTPQPISPATPRTNASTSPSGSVTSSTPAATMTVTLYYGNQLLNPGSTDCAQVYAVHRTVPASGDVLTATMRELVVGPTIAETAQGYVSFFSPATSQSLISAKVVGNTSYLNFTDFRPIIPNASTSCGSAALLAQLRTTGQQAGMTPGCCTRSTVSRGPSGSGSRWAATRPTTTATRRRSAADPTHPPSGPGRVAVPDHPAQAPSFHSAAGRRRPASEWKPGGCDGAVSS
;
A
#
# COMPACT_ATOMS: atom_id res chain seq x y z
N MET A 1 -18.80 -29.91 29.01
CA MET A 1 -18.31 -31.29 29.14
C MET A 1 -17.29 -31.61 28.04
N ARG A 2 -16.01 -31.64 28.43
CA ARG A 2 -14.96 -32.60 28.05
C ARG A 2 -14.83 -33.05 26.59
N LYS A 3 -13.68 -32.73 25.99
CA LYS A 3 -12.70 -33.62 25.32
C LYS A 3 -11.53 -32.73 24.86
N LEU A 4 -10.55 -32.40 25.72
CA LEU A 4 -9.29 -33.14 25.92
C LEU A 4 -9.06 -34.29 24.93
N ILE A 5 -8.21 -34.03 23.93
CA ILE A 5 -7.31 -35.01 23.31
C ILE A 5 -5.97 -34.30 23.16
N GLY A 6 -5.03 -34.63 24.05
CA GLY A 6 -3.61 -34.52 23.75
C GLY A 6 -3.13 -35.83 23.12
N ILE A 7 -1.98 -35.80 22.46
CA ILE A 7 -0.91 -36.83 22.42
C ILE A 7 0.14 -36.37 21.39
N VAL A 8 1.32 -35.96 21.85
CA VAL A 8 2.61 -36.70 21.84
C VAL A 8 3.43 -36.49 20.55
N ALA A 9 4.53 -35.78 20.77
CA ALA A 9 5.87 -35.89 20.19
C ALA A 9 6.12 -36.87 19.02
N ALA A 10 6.79 -36.34 17.99
CA ALA A 10 7.85 -37.07 17.31
C ALA A 10 9.03 -36.12 17.08
N LEU A 11 10.12 -36.37 17.82
CA LEU A 11 11.45 -35.89 17.51
C LEU A 11 11.86 -36.41 16.12
N GLY A 12 12.20 -35.49 15.23
CA GLY A 12 12.89 -35.77 13.97
C GLY A 12 14.17 -34.95 13.90
N LEU A 13 15.17 -35.34 14.68
CA LEU A 13 16.55 -34.85 14.60
C LEU A 13 17.17 -35.40 13.30
N VAL A 14 17.23 -34.60 12.24
CA VAL A 14 18.04 -34.91 11.06
C VAL A 14 19.29 -34.05 11.09
N LEU A 15 20.39 -34.68 11.48
CA LEU A 15 21.73 -34.13 11.56
C LEU A 15 22.40 -34.37 10.19
N VAL A 16 22.34 -33.38 9.29
CA VAL A 16 23.11 -33.43 8.04
C VAL A 16 24.47 -32.81 8.31
N VAL A 17 25.47 -33.68 8.53
CA VAL A 17 26.88 -33.32 8.50
C VAL A 17 27.29 -33.19 7.04
N GLY A 18 27.10 -32.01 6.46
CA GLY A 18 27.61 -31.64 5.15
C GLY A 18 28.93 -30.91 5.29
N ALA A 19 30.03 -31.64 5.38
CA ALA A 19 31.37 -31.08 5.20
C ALA A 19 31.58 -30.76 3.72
N CYS A 20 31.52 -29.48 3.36
CA CYS A 20 31.98 -28.99 2.07
C CYS A 20 32.95 -27.83 2.29
N SER A 21 34.22 -28.21 2.21
CA SER A 21 35.41 -27.47 1.82
C SER A 21 35.38 -25.95 1.84
N LEU A 22 36.20 -25.45 2.76
CA LEU A 22 36.82 -24.14 2.83
C LEU A 22 37.49 -23.77 1.49
N MET A 23 37.13 -22.61 0.95
CA MET A 23 37.95 -21.84 0.01
C MET A 23 38.16 -20.44 0.63
N PRO A 24 39.40 -20.05 0.99
CA PRO A 24 39.68 -18.73 1.51
C PRO A 24 39.84 -17.74 0.34
N THR A 25 38.83 -16.92 0.10
CA THR A 25 39.02 -15.70 -0.71
C THR A 25 39.77 -14.68 0.14
N ALA A 26 41.02 -14.43 -0.25
CA ALA A 26 41.86 -13.37 0.31
C ALA A 26 41.15 -12.01 0.17
N GLY A 27 40.69 -11.45 1.30
CA GLY A 27 40.22 -10.08 1.39
C GLY A 27 41.40 -9.09 1.38
N PRO A 28 41.18 -7.84 0.92
CA PRO A 28 42.21 -6.82 0.88
C PRO A 28 42.70 -6.45 2.29
N THR A 29 44.01 -6.36 2.42
CA THR A 29 44.78 -5.94 3.59
C THR A 29 44.19 -4.69 4.27
N PRO A 30 43.88 -4.74 5.58
CA PRO A 30 43.55 -3.55 6.36
C PRO A 30 44.79 -2.65 6.45
N GLN A 31 44.69 -1.41 5.96
CA GLN A 31 45.71 -0.40 6.23
C GLN A 31 45.65 0.02 7.71
N PRO A 32 46.81 0.24 8.36
CA PRO A 32 46.86 0.81 9.70
C PRO A 32 46.42 2.27 9.65
N ILE A 33 45.24 2.56 10.21
CA ILE A 33 44.79 3.93 10.47
C ILE A 33 45.55 4.50 11.68
N SER A 34 46.33 5.55 11.43
CA SER A 34 47.01 6.34 12.45
C SER A 34 46.01 7.02 13.40
N PRO A 35 46.28 7.07 14.72
CA PRO A 35 45.44 7.78 15.67
C PRO A 35 45.57 9.31 15.46
N ALA A 36 44.52 9.93 14.94
CA ALA A 36 44.40 11.39 14.91
C ALA A 36 43.92 11.89 16.29
N THR A 37 44.68 12.82 16.82
CA THR A 37 44.51 13.52 18.09
C THR A 37 43.12 14.15 18.25
N PRO A 38 42.44 14.02 19.41
CA PRO A 38 41.24 14.78 19.69
C PRO A 38 41.59 16.26 19.89
N ARG A 39 41.16 17.11 18.96
CA ARG A 39 41.22 18.58 19.11
C ARG A 39 39.94 19.04 19.80
N THR A 40 40.07 19.41 21.06
CA THR A 40 39.06 20.07 21.88
C THR A 40 38.75 21.44 21.28
N ASN A 41 37.67 21.53 20.49
CA ASN A 41 37.13 22.82 20.08
C ASN A 41 35.99 23.23 21.01
N ALA A 42 36.13 24.46 21.48
CA ALA A 42 35.36 25.10 22.52
C ALA A 42 33.85 25.01 22.32
N SER A 43 33.19 24.73 23.44
CA SER A 43 31.76 24.88 23.65
C SER A 43 31.39 26.36 23.60
N THR A 44 30.91 26.82 22.44
CA THR A 44 30.14 28.06 22.35
C THR A 44 28.68 27.65 22.46
N SER A 45 28.08 27.93 23.61
CA SER A 45 26.66 27.70 23.89
C SER A 45 25.82 28.74 23.14
N PRO A 46 25.02 28.39 22.12
CA PRO A 46 23.96 29.27 21.68
C PRO A 46 22.84 29.19 22.71
N SER A 47 22.63 30.31 23.42
CA SER A 47 21.42 30.60 24.17
C SER A 47 20.24 30.58 23.20
N GLY A 48 19.70 29.38 22.97
CA GLY A 48 18.56 29.13 22.11
C GLY A 48 17.30 29.67 22.78
N SER A 49 16.74 30.72 22.18
CA SER A 49 15.39 31.18 22.45
C SER A 49 14.43 30.00 22.46
N VAL A 50 13.88 29.69 23.62
CA VAL A 50 12.76 28.75 23.79
C VAL A 50 11.51 29.38 23.21
N THR A 51 11.39 29.37 21.89
CA THR A 51 10.12 29.64 21.22
C THR A 51 9.21 28.47 21.54
N SER A 52 8.21 28.71 22.38
CA SER A 52 7.11 27.79 22.65
C SER A 52 6.50 27.32 21.33
N SER A 53 6.88 26.13 20.88
CA SER A 53 6.41 25.55 19.63
C SER A 53 4.99 25.06 19.82
N THR A 54 4.02 25.78 19.25
CA THR A 54 2.66 25.28 19.07
C THR A 54 2.72 23.85 18.52
N PRO A 55 2.03 22.87 19.13
CA PRO A 55 2.04 21.50 18.64
C PRO A 55 1.67 21.47 17.15
N ALA A 56 2.54 20.90 16.32
CA ALA A 56 2.27 20.76 14.90
C ALA A 56 1.04 19.86 14.71
N ALA A 57 0.06 20.32 13.93
CA ALA A 57 -1.13 19.53 13.64
C ALA A 57 -0.74 18.23 12.90
N THR A 58 -1.39 17.13 13.28
CA THR A 58 -1.16 15.80 12.70
C THR A 58 -2.44 15.21 12.14
N MET A 59 -2.32 14.28 11.20
CA MET A 59 -3.41 13.46 10.70
C MET A 59 -3.02 11.98 10.70
N THR A 60 -4.01 11.09 10.67
CA THR A 60 -3.78 9.65 10.52
C THR A 60 -3.92 9.26 9.05
N VAL A 61 -2.95 8.50 8.54
CA VAL A 61 -2.99 7.89 7.21
C VAL A 61 -3.03 6.37 7.34
N THR A 62 -3.62 5.70 6.35
CA THR A 62 -3.70 4.24 6.30
C THR A 62 -2.85 3.73 5.14
N LEU A 63 -1.89 2.87 5.46
CA LEU A 63 -0.97 2.21 4.54
C LEU A 63 -1.35 0.74 4.43
N TYR A 64 -1.06 0.13 3.30
CA TYR A 64 -1.33 -1.29 3.08
C TYR A 64 -0.07 -2.03 2.68
N TYR A 65 0.29 -3.04 3.47
CA TYR A 65 1.46 -3.91 3.26
C TYR A 65 1.06 -5.37 3.21
N GLY A 66 1.93 -6.24 2.69
CA GLY A 66 1.79 -7.68 2.91
C GLY A 66 2.05 -8.02 4.37
N ASN A 67 1.63 -9.20 4.83
CA ASN A 67 1.95 -9.67 6.17
C ASN A 67 2.22 -11.19 6.17
N GLN A 68 3.42 -11.61 6.58
CA GLN A 68 3.85 -13.02 6.54
C GLN A 68 3.23 -13.87 7.65
N LEU A 69 2.78 -13.27 8.75
CA LEU A 69 2.12 -14.00 9.84
C LEU A 69 0.65 -14.26 9.52
N LEU A 70 -0.02 -13.29 8.88
CA LEU A 70 -1.43 -13.39 8.49
C LEU A 70 -1.65 -14.05 7.12
N ASN A 71 -0.62 -14.12 6.28
CA ASN A 71 -0.61 -14.79 4.98
C ASN A 71 0.69 -15.62 4.82
N PRO A 72 0.82 -16.72 5.57
CA PRO A 72 2.03 -17.54 5.55
C PRO A 72 2.27 -18.13 4.16
N GLY A 73 3.52 -18.08 3.70
CA GLY A 73 3.91 -18.57 2.37
C GLY A 73 3.39 -17.72 1.20
N SER A 74 2.84 -16.53 1.46
CA SER A 74 2.29 -15.63 0.42
C SER A 74 1.27 -16.32 -0.49
N THR A 75 0.38 -17.13 0.10
CA THR A 75 -0.64 -17.91 -0.65
C THR A 75 -1.55 -17.04 -1.51
N ASP A 76 -1.86 -15.83 -1.05
CA ASP A 76 -2.47 -14.77 -1.87
C ASP A 76 -1.52 -13.58 -1.96
N CYS A 77 -0.88 -13.42 -3.12
CA CYS A 77 0.08 -12.34 -3.36
C CYS A 77 -0.56 -10.94 -3.33
N ALA A 78 -1.87 -10.82 -3.58
CA ALA A 78 -2.56 -9.53 -3.59
C ALA A 78 -3.16 -9.17 -2.23
N GLN A 79 -3.09 -10.07 -1.24
CA GLN A 79 -3.62 -9.83 0.09
C GLN A 79 -2.73 -8.83 0.85
N VAL A 80 -3.34 -7.72 1.26
CA VAL A 80 -2.69 -6.64 2.01
C VAL A 80 -3.47 -6.31 3.29
N TYR A 81 -2.76 -5.74 4.25
CA TYR A 81 -3.24 -5.45 5.60
C TYR A 81 -2.94 -4.00 5.97
N ALA A 82 -3.89 -3.37 6.63
CA ALA A 82 -3.80 -1.96 7.01
C ALA A 82 -2.77 -1.74 8.13
N VAL A 83 -2.09 -0.60 8.05
CA VAL A 83 -1.23 -0.01 9.07
C VAL A 83 -1.60 1.47 9.18
N HIS A 84 -1.81 1.96 10.40
CA HIS A 84 -2.11 3.36 10.64
C HIS A 84 -0.86 4.12 11.07
N ARG A 85 -0.56 5.24 10.43
CA ARG A 85 0.53 6.14 10.82
C ARG A 85 0.03 7.53 11.08
N THR A 86 0.66 8.21 12.03
CA THR A 86 0.47 9.63 12.29
C THR A 86 1.51 10.41 11.51
N VAL A 87 1.05 11.35 10.69
CA VAL A 87 1.91 12.22 9.87
C VAL A 87 1.55 13.69 10.13
N PRO A 88 2.44 14.64 9.78
CA PRO A 88 2.06 16.05 9.74
C PRO A 88 0.80 16.26 8.89
N ALA A 89 -0.12 17.10 9.36
CA ALA A 89 -1.34 17.41 8.61
C ALA A 89 -0.98 18.01 7.23
N SER A 90 -1.64 17.53 6.19
CA SER A 90 -1.43 17.96 4.81
C SER A 90 -2.77 18.16 4.10
N GLY A 91 -2.87 19.19 3.26
CA GLY A 91 -4.01 19.37 2.35
C GLY A 91 -4.00 18.36 1.19
N ASP A 92 -2.85 17.74 0.91
CA ASP A 92 -2.70 16.65 -0.06
C ASP A 92 -2.46 15.33 0.68
N VAL A 93 -3.57 14.67 1.00
CA VAL A 93 -3.58 13.38 1.73
C VAL A 93 -2.98 12.27 0.89
N LEU A 94 -3.20 12.28 -0.43
CA LEU A 94 -2.66 11.27 -1.35
C LEU A 94 -1.13 11.33 -1.35
N THR A 95 -0.55 12.51 -1.58
CA THR A 95 0.91 12.66 -1.59
C THR A 95 1.52 12.30 -0.23
N ALA A 96 0.92 12.76 0.88
CA ALA A 96 1.42 12.43 2.21
C ALA A 96 1.40 10.91 2.49
N THR A 97 0.29 10.24 2.16
CA THR A 97 0.14 8.78 2.36
C THR A 97 1.11 7.99 1.49
N MET A 98 1.27 8.38 0.22
CA MET A 98 2.15 7.67 -0.71
C MET A 98 3.63 7.86 -0.36
N ARG A 99 4.02 9.01 0.20
CA ARG A 99 5.37 9.23 0.75
C ARG A 99 5.68 8.26 1.89
N GLU A 100 4.74 8.07 2.81
CA GLU A 100 4.90 7.09 3.88
C GLU A 100 4.97 5.66 3.37
N LEU A 101 4.16 5.31 2.35
CA LEU A 101 4.17 3.98 1.77
C LEU A 101 5.55 3.62 1.20
N VAL A 102 6.19 4.53 0.45
CA VAL A 102 7.48 4.27 -0.21
C VAL A 102 8.69 4.28 0.73
N VAL A 103 8.52 4.71 1.99
CA VAL A 103 9.52 4.47 3.05
C VAL A 103 9.52 3.01 3.49
N GLY A 104 8.41 2.30 3.25
CA GLY A 104 8.23 0.91 3.65
C GLY A 104 7.92 0.73 5.14
N PRO A 105 7.77 -0.53 5.60
CA PRO A 105 7.47 -0.84 6.98
C PRO A 105 8.56 -0.41 7.95
N THR A 106 8.18 0.05 9.14
CA THR A 106 9.12 0.35 10.24
C THR A 106 9.63 -0.94 10.89
N ILE A 107 10.69 -0.85 11.71
CA ILE A 107 11.21 -1.98 12.48
C ILE A 107 10.13 -2.59 13.40
N ALA A 108 9.26 -1.76 13.97
CA ALA A 108 8.16 -2.24 14.81
C ALA A 108 7.09 -2.99 14.00
N GLU A 109 6.81 -2.53 12.78
CA GLU A 109 5.85 -3.17 11.87
C GLU A 109 6.40 -4.49 11.29
N THR A 110 7.69 -4.54 10.93
CA THR A 110 8.31 -5.79 10.48
C THR A 110 8.34 -6.85 11.59
N ALA A 111 8.52 -6.44 12.85
CA ALA A 111 8.39 -7.33 14.00
C ALA A 111 6.96 -7.90 14.17
N GLN A 112 5.94 -7.24 13.61
CA GLN A 112 4.56 -7.72 13.52
C GLN A 112 4.27 -8.50 12.23
N GLY A 113 5.31 -8.80 11.43
CA GLY A 113 5.21 -9.59 10.21
C GLY A 113 4.88 -8.81 8.95
N TYR A 114 4.78 -7.47 9.00
CA TYR A 114 4.51 -6.68 7.81
C TYR A 114 5.72 -6.66 6.86
N VAL A 115 5.44 -6.79 5.55
CA VAL A 115 6.45 -6.85 4.50
C VAL A 115 6.07 -6.00 3.29
N SER A 116 7.08 -5.42 2.66
CA SER A 116 6.93 -4.60 1.46
C SER A 116 8.16 -4.70 0.57
N PHE A 117 7.97 -4.34 -0.68
CA PHE A 117 9.05 -4.04 -1.62
C PHE A 117 9.68 -2.66 -1.37
N PHE A 118 8.97 -1.79 -0.65
CA PHE A 118 9.46 -0.48 -0.27
C PHE A 118 10.33 -0.58 0.99
N SER A 119 11.30 0.32 1.08
CA SER A 119 12.25 0.42 2.18
C SER A 119 12.74 1.88 2.29
N PRO A 120 13.56 2.22 3.30
CA PRO A 120 14.15 3.55 3.37
C PRO A 120 14.92 3.95 2.09
N ALA A 121 15.45 2.98 1.34
CA ALA A 121 16.13 3.22 0.06
C ALA A 121 15.18 3.71 -1.05
N THR A 122 13.87 3.48 -0.93
CA THR A 122 12.86 3.97 -1.89
C THR A 122 12.12 5.22 -1.40
N SER A 123 12.51 5.79 -0.26
CA SER A 123 11.82 6.95 0.36
C SER A 123 11.69 8.18 -0.54
N GLN A 124 12.64 8.39 -1.46
CA GLN A 124 12.64 9.51 -2.40
C GLN A 124 12.11 9.15 -3.78
N SER A 125 11.51 7.95 -3.94
CA SER A 125 11.08 7.47 -5.25
C SER A 125 9.82 8.14 -5.78
N LEU A 126 8.98 8.74 -4.93
CA LEU A 126 7.76 9.43 -5.38
C LEU A 126 8.10 10.81 -5.96
N ILE A 127 7.89 10.98 -7.27
CA ILE A 127 8.04 12.27 -7.96
C ILE A 127 6.79 13.11 -7.75
N SER A 128 5.60 12.53 -7.97
CA SER A 128 4.33 13.22 -7.78
C SER A 128 3.16 12.25 -7.58
N ALA A 129 2.12 12.72 -6.89
CA ALA A 129 0.84 12.04 -6.80
C ALA A 129 -0.28 13.07 -7.00
N LYS A 130 -1.34 12.71 -7.72
CA LYS A 130 -2.51 13.58 -7.92
C LYS A 130 -3.77 12.80 -8.22
N VAL A 131 -4.91 13.39 -7.91
CA VAL A 131 -6.22 12.86 -8.29
C VAL A 131 -6.78 13.69 -9.44
N VAL A 132 -7.23 13.03 -10.51
CA VAL A 132 -7.96 13.66 -11.62
C VAL A 132 -9.25 12.88 -11.84
N GLY A 133 -10.39 13.50 -11.55
CA GLY A 133 -11.68 12.82 -11.50
C GLY A 133 -11.66 11.71 -10.44
N ASN A 134 -11.90 10.47 -10.86
CA ASN A 134 -11.90 9.29 -9.98
C ASN A 134 -10.60 8.47 -10.08
N THR A 135 -9.57 9.02 -10.71
CA THR A 135 -8.31 8.31 -10.99
C THR A 135 -7.16 8.96 -10.23
N SER A 136 -6.45 8.15 -9.45
CA SER A 136 -5.18 8.55 -8.82
C SER A 136 -4.02 8.25 -9.75
N TYR A 137 -3.20 9.27 -10.03
CA TYR A 137 -1.98 9.18 -10.82
C TYR A 137 -0.80 9.26 -9.88
N LEU A 138 0.09 8.26 -9.97
CA LEU A 138 1.29 8.16 -9.15
C LEU A 138 2.49 8.11 -10.10
N ASN A 139 3.44 9.01 -9.91
CA ASN A 139 4.65 9.10 -10.70
C ASN A 139 5.86 8.81 -9.80
N PHE A 140 6.69 7.87 -10.22
CA PHE A 140 7.84 7.43 -9.46
C PHE A 140 9.11 7.47 -10.31
N THR A 141 10.26 7.61 -9.65
CA THR A 141 11.56 7.30 -10.24
C THR A 141 11.63 5.80 -10.53
N ASP A 142 12.52 5.40 -11.44
CA ASP A 142 12.75 3.98 -11.70
C ASP A 142 13.41 3.29 -10.48
N PHE A 143 12.63 2.50 -9.75
CA PHE A 143 13.09 1.74 -8.59
C PHE A 143 13.34 0.25 -8.91
N ARG A 144 13.28 -0.17 -10.18
CA ARG A 144 13.66 -1.53 -10.61
C ARG A 144 15.06 -1.96 -10.14
N PRO A 145 16.09 -1.08 -10.08
CA PRO A 145 17.40 -1.47 -9.57
C PRO A 145 17.42 -1.83 -8.08
N ILE A 146 16.43 -1.36 -7.32
CA ILE A 146 16.39 -1.46 -5.85
C ILE A 146 15.50 -2.62 -5.40
N ILE A 147 14.54 -3.04 -6.23
CA ILE A 147 13.53 -4.03 -5.90
C ILE A 147 13.71 -5.30 -6.75
N PRO A 148 14.66 -6.17 -6.41
CA PRO A 148 14.78 -7.46 -7.08
C PRO A 148 13.49 -8.27 -6.87
N ASN A 149 13.10 -9.05 -7.89
CA ASN A 149 11.94 -9.96 -7.89
C ASN A 149 10.53 -9.32 -7.94
N ALA A 150 10.40 -8.00 -8.05
CA ALA A 150 9.11 -7.36 -8.33
C ALA A 150 8.48 -7.81 -9.67
N SER A 151 9.30 -8.32 -10.60
CA SER A 151 8.86 -8.83 -11.91
C SER A 151 8.34 -10.27 -11.89
N THR A 152 8.41 -10.97 -10.75
CA THR A 152 7.74 -12.28 -10.63
C THR A 152 6.22 -12.10 -10.63
N SER A 153 5.48 -13.14 -11.01
CA SER A 153 4.01 -13.08 -11.00
C SER A 153 3.45 -12.69 -9.63
N CYS A 154 3.99 -13.26 -8.56
CA CYS A 154 3.59 -12.91 -7.19
C CYS A 154 4.10 -11.52 -6.77
N GLY A 155 5.34 -11.18 -7.12
CA GLY A 155 5.92 -9.89 -6.74
C GLY A 155 5.18 -8.69 -7.36
N SER A 156 4.80 -8.79 -8.64
CA SER A 156 4.03 -7.75 -9.32
C SER A 156 2.63 -7.60 -8.73
N ALA A 157 1.96 -8.71 -8.40
CA ALA A 157 0.67 -8.69 -7.73
C ALA A 157 0.75 -8.01 -6.36
N ALA A 158 1.75 -8.34 -5.55
CA ALA A 158 1.95 -7.74 -4.23
C ALA A 158 2.28 -6.25 -4.29
N LEU A 159 3.20 -5.84 -5.17
CA LEU A 159 3.55 -4.43 -5.37
C LEU A 159 2.32 -3.61 -5.79
N LEU A 160 1.59 -4.09 -6.81
CA LEU A 160 0.41 -3.40 -7.31
C LEU A 160 -0.72 -3.38 -6.27
N ALA A 161 -0.89 -4.42 -5.45
CA ALA A 161 -1.90 -4.44 -4.40
C ALA A 161 -1.64 -3.37 -3.34
N GLN A 162 -0.38 -3.19 -2.91
CA GLN A 162 0.00 -2.17 -1.93
C GLN A 162 -0.23 -0.75 -2.49
N LEU A 163 0.25 -0.49 -3.70
CA LEU A 163 0.09 0.80 -4.38
C LEU A 163 -1.38 1.14 -4.62
N ARG A 164 -2.14 0.20 -5.19
CA ARG A 164 -3.55 0.40 -5.54
C ARG A 164 -4.38 0.65 -4.30
N THR A 165 -4.27 -0.21 -3.27
CA THR A 165 -5.14 -0.13 -2.10
C THR A 165 -4.88 1.13 -1.30
N THR A 166 -3.60 1.46 -1.10
CA THR A 166 -3.20 2.69 -0.41
C THR A 166 -3.63 3.94 -1.19
N GLY A 167 -3.33 3.99 -2.48
CA GLY A 167 -3.69 5.13 -3.33
C GLY A 167 -5.20 5.34 -3.46
N GLN A 168 -5.98 4.26 -3.56
CA GLN A 168 -7.44 4.34 -3.59
C GLN A 168 -8.01 4.88 -2.28
N GLN A 169 -7.57 4.35 -1.13
CA GLN A 169 -8.02 4.82 0.17
C GLN A 169 -7.68 6.30 0.39
N ALA A 170 -6.45 6.70 0.06
CA ALA A 170 -5.99 8.07 0.24
C ALA A 170 -6.65 9.05 -0.74
N GLY A 171 -6.86 8.63 -2.00
CA GLY A 171 -7.50 9.45 -3.03
C GLY A 171 -9.01 9.62 -2.86
N MET A 172 -9.68 8.69 -2.17
CA MET A 172 -11.10 8.80 -1.80
C MET A 172 -11.32 9.63 -0.54
N THR A 173 -10.31 9.79 0.31
CA THR A 173 -10.41 10.61 1.51
C THR A 173 -10.55 12.05 1.05
N PRO A 174 -11.72 12.70 1.24
CA PRO A 174 -11.87 14.10 0.89
C PRO A 174 -10.84 14.83 1.72
N GLY A 175 -9.82 15.42 1.07
CA GLY A 175 -8.84 16.25 1.75
C GLY A 175 -9.64 17.24 2.58
N CYS A 176 -9.53 17.14 3.91
CA CYS A 176 -10.34 17.93 4.81
C CYS A 176 -10.20 19.40 4.41
N CYS A 177 -11.29 19.94 3.86
CA CYS A 177 -11.53 21.35 3.62
C CYS A 177 -10.35 22.14 3.03
N THR A 178 -10.05 21.95 1.74
CA THR A 178 -9.94 23.16 0.90
C THR A 178 -11.34 23.74 0.75
N ARG A 179 -11.87 24.29 1.84
CA ARG A 179 -12.96 25.25 1.77
C ARG A 179 -12.34 26.42 1.04
N SER A 180 -12.47 26.43 -0.28
CA SER A 180 -12.40 27.64 -1.06
C SER A 180 -13.38 28.59 -0.41
N THR A 181 -12.90 29.43 0.50
CA THR A 181 -13.57 30.67 0.85
C THR A 181 -13.60 31.45 -0.44
N VAL A 182 -14.60 31.16 -1.28
CA VAL A 182 -15.17 32.14 -2.18
C VAL A 182 -15.64 33.23 -1.23
N SER A 183 -14.78 34.20 -1.00
CA SER A 183 -15.11 35.49 -0.42
C SER A 183 -16.15 36.12 -1.33
N ARG A 184 -17.43 35.76 -1.13
CA ARG A 184 -18.55 36.55 -1.61
C ARG A 184 -18.45 37.86 -0.86
N GLY A 185 -17.95 38.88 -1.55
CA GLY A 185 -18.07 40.25 -1.08
C GLY A 185 -19.55 40.57 -0.79
N PRO A 186 -19.83 41.45 0.18
CA PRO A 186 -21.19 41.88 0.47
C PRO A 186 -21.67 42.77 -0.68
N SER A 187 -22.27 42.19 -1.73
CA SER A 187 -23.06 42.94 -2.69
C SER A 187 -24.51 42.83 -2.30
N GLY A 188 -25.02 43.95 -1.79
CA GLY A 188 -26.40 44.06 -1.34
C GLY A 188 -27.43 43.95 -2.46
N SER A 189 -28.66 44.01 -1.98
CA SER A 189 -29.88 44.36 -2.70
C SER A 189 -30.47 43.32 -3.65
N GLY A 190 -31.49 42.63 -3.11
CA GLY A 190 -32.81 42.57 -3.73
C GLY A 190 -32.91 41.89 -5.10
N SER A 191 -33.53 40.71 -5.13
CA SER A 191 -34.74 40.48 -5.93
C SER A 191 -35.29 39.08 -5.68
N ARG A 192 -36.56 39.06 -5.27
CA ARG A 192 -37.47 37.92 -5.29
C ARG A 192 -37.51 37.34 -6.70
N TRP A 193 -37.33 36.02 -6.86
CA TRP A 193 -37.93 35.29 -7.98
C TRP A 193 -38.43 33.93 -7.52
N ALA A 194 -39.63 33.64 -8.01
CA ALA A 194 -40.52 32.56 -7.62
C ALA A 194 -39.96 31.19 -7.97
N ALA A 195 -40.30 30.22 -7.11
CA ALA A 195 -40.05 28.81 -7.32
C ALA A 195 -41.02 28.26 -8.36
N THR A 196 -40.50 27.83 -9.51
CA THR A 196 -41.21 26.94 -10.43
C THR A 196 -40.48 25.61 -10.44
N ARG A 197 -41.14 24.56 -9.92
CA ARG A 197 -40.66 23.18 -9.94
C ARG A 197 -40.85 22.59 -11.34
N PRO A 198 -39.83 22.00 -11.98
CA PRO A 198 -40.06 21.06 -13.06
C PRO A 198 -40.20 19.63 -12.52
N THR A 199 -41.37 19.05 -12.76
CA THR A 199 -41.67 17.63 -12.59
C THR A 199 -41.01 16.87 -13.73
N THR A 200 -39.97 16.08 -13.46
CA THR A 200 -39.38 15.17 -14.46
C THR A 200 -39.92 13.76 -14.32
N THR A 201 -40.75 13.38 -15.30
CA THR A 201 -41.31 12.06 -15.56
C THR A 201 -40.22 11.03 -15.83
N ALA A 202 -40.22 9.94 -15.05
CA ALA A 202 -39.35 8.79 -15.24
C ALA A 202 -39.90 7.85 -16.32
N THR A 203 -39.29 7.85 -17.50
CA THR A 203 -39.57 6.87 -18.57
C THR A 203 -38.79 5.59 -18.32
N ARG A 204 -39.48 4.58 -17.80
CA ARG A 204 -39.02 3.21 -17.64
C ARG A 204 -39.09 2.49 -19.00
N ARG A 205 -37.95 2.32 -19.69
CA ARG A 205 -37.84 1.34 -20.79
C ARG A 205 -37.25 0.03 -20.26
N ARG A 206 -38.11 -1.00 -20.20
CA ARG A 206 -37.70 -2.41 -20.19
C ARG A 206 -37.29 -2.77 -21.62
N SER A 207 -36.08 -3.26 -21.82
CA SER A 207 -35.75 -4.07 -23.01
C SER A 207 -35.60 -5.51 -22.56
N ALA A 208 -36.46 -6.34 -23.12
CA ALA A 208 -36.44 -7.79 -23.04
C ALA A 208 -35.82 -8.36 -24.32
N ALA A 209 -35.30 -9.58 -24.18
CA ALA A 209 -34.97 -10.58 -25.21
C ALA A 209 -33.72 -10.33 -26.07
N ASP A 210 -32.74 -11.24 -25.94
CA ASP A 210 -32.44 -12.21 -27.01
C ASP A 210 -31.64 -13.42 -26.46
N PRO A 211 -32.20 -14.64 -26.47
CA PRO A 211 -31.45 -15.87 -26.23
C PRO A 211 -31.48 -16.78 -27.46
N THR A 212 -30.50 -16.67 -28.35
CA THR A 212 -30.23 -17.72 -29.34
C THR A 212 -28.75 -17.80 -29.69
N HIS A 213 -28.04 -18.83 -29.22
CA HIS A 213 -26.87 -19.44 -29.89
C HIS A 213 -26.57 -20.83 -29.27
N PRO A 214 -26.87 -21.94 -29.98
CA PRO A 214 -26.32 -23.26 -29.70
C PRO A 214 -25.05 -23.56 -30.55
N PRO A 215 -24.35 -24.70 -30.30
CA PRO A 215 -22.89 -24.79 -30.36
C PRO A 215 -22.32 -25.53 -31.58
N SER A 216 -21.06 -25.22 -31.92
CA SER A 216 -20.16 -25.95 -32.83
C SER A 216 -18.74 -25.75 -32.31
N GLY A 217 -17.83 -26.69 -32.07
CA GLY A 217 -17.68 -28.14 -32.22
C GLY A 217 -16.20 -28.45 -31.85
N PRO A 218 -15.80 -29.69 -31.54
CA PRO A 218 -14.44 -30.00 -31.08
C PRO A 218 -13.48 -30.26 -32.25
N GLY A 219 -12.54 -29.34 -32.48
CA GLY A 219 -11.38 -29.56 -33.35
C GLY A 219 -10.21 -30.10 -32.54
N ARG A 220 -10.02 -31.43 -32.54
CA ARG A 220 -8.77 -32.09 -32.13
C ARG A 220 -7.78 -31.98 -33.28
N VAL A 221 -6.66 -31.29 -33.06
CA VAL A 221 -5.44 -31.47 -33.87
C VAL A 221 -4.39 -32.09 -32.96
N ALA A 222 -3.93 -33.27 -33.35
CA ALA A 222 -2.81 -33.96 -32.73
C ALA A 222 -1.52 -33.19 -32.98
N VAL A 223 -0.71 -33.00 -31.94
CA VAL A 223 0.67 -32.50 -32.01
C VAL A 223 1.58 -33.62 -31.49
N PRO A 224 2.69 -33.95 -32.18
CA PRO A 224 3.57 -35.03 -31.78
C PRO A 224 4.47 -34.68 -30.59
N ASP A 225 4.86 -35.73 -29.89
CA ASP A 225 5.78 -35.85 -28.76
C ASP A 225 7.02 -34.93 -28.84
N HIS A 226 7.23 -34.16 -27.76
CA HIS A 226 8.53 -33.62 -27.36
C HIS A 226 8.69 -33.77 -25.84
N PRO A 227 9.80 -34.37 -25.34
CA PRO A 227 10.03 -34.48 -23.91
C PRO A 227 10.81 -33.28 -23.37
N ALA A 228 10.18 -32.51 -22.49
CA ALA A 228 10.84 -31.71 -21.46
C ALA A 228 9.81 -31.35 -20.38
N GLN A 229 9.80 -32.09 -19.28
CA GLN A 229 8.92 -31.83 -18.14
C GLN A 229 9.33 -30.52 -17.45
N ALA A 230 8.45 -29.52 -17.53
CA ALA A 230 8.37 -28.39 -16.60
C ALA A 230 7.03 -28.48 -15.85
N PRO A 231 6.97 -28.11 -14.55
CA PRO A 231 5.78 -28.32 -13.73
C PRO A 231 4.65 -27.35 -14.10
N SER A 232 3.53 -27.93 -14.54
CA SER A 232 2.25 -27.25 -14.76
C SER A 232 1.58 -26.89 -13.44
N PHE A 233 1.66 -25.63 -13.03
CA PHE A 233 0.80 -25.10 -11.96
C PHE A 233 -0.59 -24.79 -12.52
N HIS A 234 -1.59 -25.53 -12.04
CA HIS A 234 -3.00 -25.28 -12.31
C HIS A 234 -3.44 -24.01 -11.55
N SER A 235 -3.69 -22.93 -12.28
CA SER A 235 -4.37 -21.74 -11.75
C SER A 235 -5.81 -22.08 -11.42
N ALA A 236 -6.11 -22.23 -10.13
CA ALA A 236 -7.48 -22.27 -9.63
C ALA A 236 -8.13 -20.88 -9.77
N ALA A 237 -9.22 -20.81 -10.52
CA ALA A 237 -10.07 -19.63 -10.60
C ALA A 237 -10.70 -19.36 -9.22
N GLY A 238 -10.08 -18.46 -8.45
CA GLY A 238 -10.57 -17.97 -7.17
C GLY A 238 -11.83 -17.13 -7.35
N ARG A 239 -12.93 -17.59 -6.75
CA ARG A 239 -14.20 -16.87 -6.67
C ARG A 239 -13.99 -15.51 -6.00
N ARG A 240 -14.35 -14.44 -6.70
CA ARG A 240 -14.43 -13.08 -6.15
C ARG A 240 -15.40 -13.10 -4.96
N ARG A 241 -14.90 -12.87 -3.75
CA ARG A 241 -15.76 -12.52 -2.61
C ARG A 241 -16.20 -11.06 -2.77
N PRO A 242 -17.47 -10.72 -2.47
CA PRO A 242 -17.90 -9.33 -2.47
C PRO A 242 -17.15 -8.58 -1.36
N ALA A 243 -16.61 -7.41 -1.72
CA ALA A 243 -16.05 -6.47 -0.78
C ALA A 243 -17.10 -6.15 0.29
N SER A 244 -16.74 -6.35 1.56
CA SER A 244 -17.51 -5.86 2.69
C SER A 244 -17.71 -4.36 2.54
N GLU A 245 -18.97 -3.96 2.50
CA GLU A 245 -19.44 -2.59 2.44
C GLU A 245 -18.86 -1.79 3.60
N TRP A 246 -17.79 -1.03 3.33
CA TRP A 246 -17.22 -0.09 4.28
C TRP A 246 -18.06 1.19 4.19
N LYS A 247 -18.86 1.45 5.23
CA LYS A 247 -19.71 2.63 5.34
C LYS A 247 -18.82 3.80 5.79
N PRO A 248 -18.59 4.85 4.99
CA PRO A 248 -17.82 6.00 5.42
C PRO A 248 -18.55 6.69 6.58
N GLY A 249 -17.92 6.72 7.75
CA GLY A 249 -18.37 7.52 8.88
C GLY A 249 -18.30 9.00 8.53
N GLY A 250 -19.42 9.72 8.70
CA GLY A 250 -19.53 11.14 8.42
C GLY A 250 -18.60 11.95 9.32
N CYS A 251 -17.82 12.84 8.71
CA CYS A 251 -17.04 13.85 9.40
C CYS A 251 -17.93 15.04 9.77
N ASP A 252 -18.91 14.85 10.67
CA ASP A 252 -19.68 15.95 11.26
C ASP A 252 -19.12 16.25 12.66
N GLY A 253 -17.99 16.94 12.69
CA GLY A 253 -17.46 17.57 13.90
C GLY A 253 -18.15 18.91 14.12
N ALA A 254 -19.22 18.89 14.93
CA ALA A 254 -19.89 20.08 15.42
C ALA A 254 -18.93 20.90 16.31
N VAL A 255 -18.68 22.16 15.91
CA VAL A 255 -18.15 23.19 16.80
C VAL A 255 -19.32 23.72 17.62
N SER A 256 -19.35 23.40 18.91
CA SER A 256 -20.21 24.12 19.86
C SER A 256 -19.44 25.32 20.40
N SER A 257 -20.06 26.49 20.24
CA SER A 257 -19.67 27.76 20.83
C SER A 257 -19.86 27.80 22.34
#